data_AF-A0A7Y2HW10-F1
#
_entry.id   AF-A0A7Y2HW10-F1
#
_cell.length_a   1.000
_cell.length_b   1.000
_cell.length_c   1.000
_cell.angle_alpha   90.00
_cell.angle_beta   90.00
_cell.angle_gamma   90.00
#
_symmetry.space_group_name_H-M   'P 1'
#
loop_
_entity.id
_entity.type
_entity.pdbx_description
1 polymer ?
#
loop_
_entity_poly.entity_id
_entity_poly.type
_entity_poly.pdbx_seq_one_letter_code
_entity_poly.pdbx_strand_id
1 'polypeptide(L)'
;MTTGTFALVLGSGSRLPFVDDAGQLLDYTWGREQTIFDGADAVVKHIDFTGLFSGDLRRALLRASQAAGLDCHDGGVYAATQGPRLETAAEINRLERDGADFVGMTAMPEAAIARELGLSYARLALIVNRAAGRGDVPIHEDVEANTRLAWDRAMHLLQRFFEQA
;
A
#
# COMPACT_ATOMS: atom_id res chain seq x y z
N MET A 1 -17.09 2.01 -7.43
CA MET A 1 -16.32 1.91 -6.18
C MET A 1 -14.86 1.87 -6.56
N THR A 2 -14.14 2.96 -6.36
CA THR A 2 -12.70 3.05 -6.61
C THR A 2 -11.98 2.68 -5.31
N THR A 3 -11.49 1.45 -5.23
CA THR A 3 -10.71 0.96 -4.09
C THR A 3 -9.28 1.50 -4.21
N GLY A 4 -9.08 2.76 -3.83
CA GLY A 4 -7.74 3.29 -3.60
C GLY A 4 -7.18 2.66 -2.32
N THR A 5 -5.94 2.18 -2.37
CA THR A 5 -5.23 1.79 -1.14
C THR A 5 -4.89 3.06 -0.36
N PHE A 6 -5.74 3.40 0.60
CA PHE A 6 -5.42 4.39 1.62
C PHE A 6 -4.43 3.74 2.59
N ALA A 7 -3.26 4.35 2.74
CA ALA A 7 -2.25 3.93 3.70
C ALA A 7 -1.99 5.05 4.72
N LEU A 8 -1.60 4.69 5.93
CA LEU A 8 -1.35 5.59 7.05
C LEU A 8 0.14 5.58 7.37
N VAL A 9 0.80 6.73 7.49
CA VAL A 9 2.21 6.79 7.90
C VAL A 9 2.33 6.62 9.40
N LEU A 10 3.26 5.77 9.83
CA LEU A 10 3.50 5.42 11.24
C LEU A 10 4.51 6.37 11.92
N GLY A 11 5.31 7.12 11.15
CA GLY A 11 6.34 8.06 11.64
C GLY A 11 6.07 9.57 11.47
N SER A 12 7.05 10.41 11.84
CA SER A 12 7.01 11.88 11.67
C SER A 12 7.19 12.37 10.22
N GLY A 13 7.52 11.44 9.32
CA GLY A 13 7.81 11.66 7.89
C GLY A 13 6.63 12.15 7.05
N SER A 14 6.97 12.74 5.90
CA SER A 14 6.09 13.55 5.05
C SER A 14 4.87 12.82 4.47
N ARG A 15 3.81 13.62 4.19
CA ARG A 15 2.55 13.22 3.52
C ARG A 15 2.72 12.92 2.02
N LEU A 16 3.90 12.47 1.60
CA LEU A 16 4.15 12.13 0.21
C LEU A 16 3.54 10.75 -0.09
N PRO A 17 3.02 10.53 -1.30
CA PRO A 17 2.67 9.19 -1.75
C PRO A 17 3.89 8.27 -1.68
N PHE A 18 3.66 7.01 -1.32
CA PHE A 18 4.70 5.98 -1.28
C PHE A 18 4.58 5.12 -2.53
N VAL A 19 5.69 4.97 -3.25
CA VAL A 19 5.90 3.96 -4.27
C VAL A 19 6.64 2.81 -3.60
N ASP A 20 6.11 1.60 -3.73
CA ASP A 20 6.53 0.42 -2.96
C ASP A 20 8.04 0.23 -2.82
N ASP A 21 8.43 -0.25 -1.64
CA ASP A 21 9.71 -0.95 -1.49
C ASP A 21 9.68 -2.31 -2.15
N ALA A 22 10.86 -2.83 -2.44
CA ALA A 22 11.15 -4.15 -2.97
C ALA A 22 10.62 -5.31 -2.09
N GLY A 23 9.30 -5.49 -2.06
CA GLY A 23 8.63 -6.72 -1.63
C GLY A 23 8.40 -6.91 -0.13
N GLN A 24 8.50 -5.85 0.69
CA GLN A 24 8.38 -5.98 2.14
C GLN A 24 6.96 -5.59 2.61
N LEU A 25 6.18 -6.61 2.98
CA LEU A 25 4.83 -6.47 3.53
C LEU A 25 4.67 -7.38 4.75
N LEU A 26 4.05 -6.87 5.80
CA LEU A 26 3.59 -7.63 6.95
C LEU A 26 2.09 -7.89 6.81
N ASP A 27 1.71 -9.16 6.70
CA ASP A 27 0.30 -9.57 6.57
C ASP A 27 -0.29 -9.92 7.94
N TYR A 28 -1.21 -9.07 8.42
CA TYR A 28 -2.03 -9.30 9.61
C TYR A 28 -3.49 -9.61 9.25
N THR A 29 -3.78 -9.85 7.98
CA THR A 29 -5.12 -10.20 7.51
C THR A 29 -5.45 -11.65 7.85
N TRP A 30 -6.75 -11.96 7.95
CA TRP A 30 -7.23 -13.31 8.25
C TRP A 30 -8.60 -13.55 7.64
N GLY A 31 -8.95 -14.82 7.40
CA GLY A 31 -10.26 -15.22 6.88
C GLY A 31 -10.57 -14.75 5.44
N ARG A 32 -9.59 -14.20 4.72
CA ARG A 32 -9.67 -13.86 3.29
C ARG A 32 -9.29 -15.10 2.49
N GLU A 33 -9.87 -15.30 1.31
CA GLU A 33 -9.38 -16.30 0.35
C GLU A 33 -8.04 -15.80 -0.23
N GLN A 34 -6.93 -16.50 0.05
CA GLN A 34 -5.58 -15.99 -0.22
C GLN A 34 -4.84 -16.68 -1.38
N THR A 35 -5.43 -17.70 -1.98
CA THR A 35 -4.82 -18.46 -3.09
C THR A 35 -5.88 -18.86 -4.10
N ILE A 36 -5.51 -18.94 -5.37
CA ILE A 36 -6.37 -19.50 -6.44
C ILE A 36 -6.20 -21.02 -6.60
N PHE A 37 -5.34 -21.64 -5.78
CA PHE A 37 -5.04 -23.08 -5.79
C PHE A 37 -5.74 -23.80 -4.63
N ASP A 38 -7.04 -23.55 -4.43
CA ASP A 38 -7.85 -24.00 -3.29
C ASP A 38 -8.90 -25.10 -3.61
N GLY A 39 -8.87 -25.66 -4.82
CA GLY A 39 -9.77 -26.75 -5.25
C GLY A 39 -9.38 -28.16 -4.76
N ALA A 40 -10.33 -29.10 -4.76
CA ALA A 40 -10.11 -30.49 -4.32
C ALA A 40 -9.01 -31.23 -5.09
N ASP A 41 -8.79 -30.85 -6.35
CA ASP A 41 -7.74 -31.37 -7.23
C ASP A 41 -6.60 -30.35 -7.46
N ALA A 42 -6.58 -29.24 -6.72
CA ALA A 42 -5.58 -28.20 -6.90
C ALA A 42 -4.22 -28.68 -6.37
N VAL A 43 -3.18 -28.48 -7.19
CA VAL A 43 -1.81 -28.71 -6.77
C VAL A 43 -1.40 -27.57 -5.84
N VAL A 44 -0.92 -27.91 -4.65
CA VAL A 44 -0.36 -26.93 -3.71
C VAL A 44 0.78 -26.17 -4.39
N LYS A 45 0.62 -24.86 -4.54
CA LYS A 45 1.64 -23.97 -5.10
C LYS A 45 2.23 -23.11 -4.01
N HIS A 46 3.54 -23.28 -3.77
CA HIS A 46 4.30 -22.38 -2.92
C HIS A 46 4.94 -21.29 -3.79
N ILE A 47 4.44 -20.06 -3.67
CA ILE A 47 5.03 -18.89 -4.32
C ILE A 47 6.18 -18.32 -3.47
N ASP A 48 7.23 -17.84 -4.13
CA ASP A 48 8.27 -17.03 -3.46
C ASP A 48 7.79 -15.58 -3.36
N PHE A 49 7.74 -15.08 -2.12
CA PHE A 49 7.26 -13.74 -1.78
C PHE A 49 8.38 -12.73 -1.55
N THR A 50 9.65 -13.14 -1.65
CA THR A 50 10.83 -12.29 -1.36
C THR A 50 10.93 -11.07 -2.28
N GLY A 51 10.42 -11.18 -3.51
CA GLY A 51 10.36 -10.08 -4.49
C GLY A 51 8.93 -9.87 -4.99
N LEU A 52 8.04 -9.46 -4.09
CA LEU A 52 6.60 -9.36 -4.36
C LEU A 52 6.26 -8.34 -5.46
N PHE A 53 6.85 -7.15 -5.38
CA PHE A 53 6.54 -6.06 -6.29
C PHE A 53 7.49 -6.02 -7.48
N SER A 54 6.95 -5.68 -8.66
CA SER A 54 7.72 -5.56 -9.90
C SER A 54 8.63 -4.33 -9.85
N GLY A 55 9.95 -4.58 -9.88
CA GLY A 55 10.94 -3.51 -9.94
C GLY A 55 10.83 -2.62 -11.18
N ASP A 56 10.33 -3.16 -12.30
CA ASP A 56 10.08 -2.38 -13.52
C ASP A 56 8.91 -1.42 -13.35
N LEU A 57 7.77 -1.91 -12.82
CA LEU A 57 6.61 -1.07 -12.54
C LEU A 57 6.93 0.00 -11.50
N ARG A 58 7.67 -0.36 -10.44
CA ARG A 58 8.17 0.58 -9.44
C ARG A 58 8.98 1.71 -10.08
N ARG A 59 9.98 1.38 -10.91
CA ARG A 59 10.78 2.38 -11.63
C ARG A 59 9.93 3.24 -12.57
N ALA A 60 8.95 2.66 -13.23
CA ALA A 60 8.04 3.40 -14.09
C ALA A 60 7.14 4.38 -13.30
N LEU A 61 6.64 3.98 -12.13
CA LEU A 61 5.89 4.86 -11.22
C LEU A 61 6.75 6.04 -10.72
N LEU A 62 8.01 5.79 -10.36
CA LEU A 62 8.93 6.85 -9.93
C LEU A 62 9.25 7.85 -11.05
N ARG A 63 9.43 7.37 -12.30
CA ARG A 63 9.60 8.28 -13.44
C ARG A 63 8.35 9.10 -13.70
N ALA A 64 7.18 8.46 -13.62
CA ALA A 64 5.90 9.15 -13.77
C ALA A 64 5.69 10.22 -12.70
N SER A 65 6.09 9.96 -11.45
CA SER A 65 6.00 10.95 -10.37
C SER A 65 6.89 12.15 -10.63
N GLN A 66 8.14 11.93 -11.07
CA GLN A 66 9.06 13.01 -11.45
C GLN A 66 8.49 13.85 -12.60
N ALA A 67 7.92 13.22 -13.63
CA ALA A 67 7.29 13.92 -14.75
C ALA A 67 6.01 14.69 -14.35
N ALA A 68 5.32 14.21 -13.32
CA ALA A 68 4.16 14.88 -12.72
C ALA A 68 4.57 16.05 -11.80
N GLY A 69 5.86 16.23 -11.52
CA GLY A 69 6.34 17.20 -10.52
C GLY A 69 5.89 16.84 -9.10
N LEU A 70 5.71 15.54 -8.82
CA LEU A 70 5.27 15.02 -7.54
C LEU A 70 6.39 14.27 -6.86
N ASP A 71 6.74 14.68 -5.65
CA ASP A 71 7.63 13.91 -4.79
C ASP A 71 6.90 12.64 -4.31
N CYS A 72 7.62 11.51 -4.36
CA CYS A 72 7.16 10.24 -3.83
C CYS A 72 8.24 9.67 -2.91
N HIS A 73 7.82 9.03 -1.83
CA HIS A 73 8.71 8.15 -1.08
C HIS A 73 8.95 6.89 -1.88
N ASP A 74 10.21 6.49 -2.00
CA ASP A 74 10.62 5.28 -2.69
C ASP A 74 11.01 4.22 -1.67
N GLY A 75 10.08 3.36 -1.27
CA GLY A 75 10.34 2.33 -0.27
C GLY A 75 9.38 2.31 0.93
N GLY A 76 9.74 1.53 1.94
CA GLY A 76 9.02 1.32 3.19
C GLY A 76 8.16 0.06 3.26
N VAL A 77 8.03 -0.47 4.47
CA VAL A 77 7.35 -1.72 4.82
C VAL A 77 5.87 -1.46 5.09
N TYR A 78 4.99 -2.15 4.36
CA TYR A 78 3.54 -2.05 4.55
C TYR A 78 3.02 -3.05 5.57
N ALA A 79 2.18 -2.62 6.51
CA ALA A 79 1.34 -3.53 7.29
C ALA A 79 -0.07 -3.60 6.70
N ALA A 80 -0.48 -4.78 6.25
CA ALA A 80 -1.87 -5.06 5.85
C ALA A 80 -2.67 -5.54 7.07
N THR A 81 -3.62 -4.75 7.54
CA THR A 81 -4.51 -5.07 8.66
C THR A 81 -5.90 -5.48 8.16
N GLN A 82 -6.68 -6.11 9.05
CA GLN A 82 -7.96 -6.68 8.64
C GLN A 82 -9.04 -5.64 8.31
N GLY A 83 -9.09 -4.52 9.05
CA GLY A 83 -10.25 -3.62 9.04
C GLY A 83 -11.54 -4.27 9.57
N PRO A 84 -12.70 -3.59 9.47
CA PRO A 84 -12.90 -2.22 8.97
C PRO A 84 -12.61 -1.13 10.01
N ARG A 85 -12.41 -1.52 11.29
CA ARG A 85 -12.00 -0.56 12.30
C ARG A 85 -10.59 -0.04 11.99
N LEU A 86 -10.36 1.23 12.26
CA LEU A 86 -9.00 1.76 12.34
C LEU A 86 -8.28 1.16 13.56
N GLU A 87 -6.96 1.20 13.49
CA GLU A 87 -6.08 0.73 14.54
C GLU A 87 -6.18 1.61 15.79
N THR A 88 -5.90 1.01 16.94
CA THR A 88 -5.63 1.77 18.18
C THR A 88 -4.20 2.31 18.15
N ALA A 89 -3.92 3.35 18.93
CA ALA A 89 -2.54 3.85 19.07
C ALA A 89 -1.55 2.76 19.55
N ALA A 90 -2.00 1.82 20.39
CA ALA A 90 -1.17 0.71 20.85
C ALA A 90 -0.83 -0.28 19.72
N GLU A 91 -1.77 -0.54 18.81
CA GLU A 91 -1.53 -1.35 17.62
C GLU A 91 -0.58 -0.65 16.65
N ILE A 92 -0.76 0.65 16.41
CA ILE A 92 0.18 1.47 15.64
C ILE A 92 1.61 1.39 16.20
N ASN A 93 1.77 1.54 17.53
CA ASN A 93 3.07 1.41 18.19
C ASN A 93 3.66 0.01 18.08
N ARG A 94 2.82 -1.02 17.96
CA ARG A 94 3.29 -2.38 17.72
C ARG A 94 3.73 -2.54 16.27
N LEU A 95 2.94 -2.11 15.30
CA LEU A 95 3.27 -2.21 13.88
C LEU A 95 4.60 -1.52 13.56
N GLU A 96 4.84 -0.34 14.13
CA GLU A 96 6.13 0.36 14.02
C GLU A 96 7.29 -0.48 14.61
N ARG A 97 7.09 -1.13 15.76
CA ARG A 97 8.09 -2.03 16.36
C ARG A 97 8.32 -3.31 15.56
N ASP A 98 7.29 -3.78 14.88
CA ASP A 98 7.35 -4.92 13.96
C ASP A 98 8.02 -4.52 12.63
N GLY A 99 8.36 -3.23 12.46
CA GLY A 99 9.14 -2.70 11.34
C GLY A 99 8.30 -2.10 10.22
N ALA A 100 7.00 -1.88 10.41
CA ALA A 100 6.16 -1.22 9.43
C ALA A 100 6.39 0.30 9.39
N ASP A 101 6.39 0.86 8.18
CA ASP A 101 6.46 2.31 7.94
C ASP A 101 5.07 2.92 7.72
N PHE A 102 4.17 2.15 7.12
CA PHE A 102 2.79 2.56 6.89
C PHE A 102 1.84 1.36 6.93
N VAL A 103 0.56 1.62 7.24
CA VAL A 103 -0.47 0.59 7.45
C VAL A 103 -1.71 0.86 6.59
N GLY A 104 -2.42 -0.17 6.19
CA GLY A 104 -3.75 -0.06 5.59
C GLY A 104 -4.40 -1.43 5.50
N MET A 105 -5.50 -1.56 4.74
CA MET A 105 -6.37 -2.75 4.82
C MET A 105 -6.42 -3.59 3.53
N THR A 106 -5.66 -3.22 2.50
CA THR A 106 -5.68 -3.82 1.16
C THR A 106 -4.31 -4.42 0.81
N ALA A 107 -4.06 -4.77 -0.46
CA ALA A 107 -2.82 -5.35 -0.98
C ALA A 107 -2.55 -6.81 -0.59
N MET A 108 -3.14 -7.30 0.51
CA MET A 108 -3.30 -8.73 0.78
C MET A 108 -4.77 -9.14 0.76
N PRO A 109 -5.15 -10.15 -0.03
CA PRO A 109 -4.29 -11.11 -0.73
C PRO A 109 -3.94 -10.75 -2.19
N GLU A 110 -4.27 -9.54 -2.66
CA GLU A 110 -4.13 -9.15 -4.07
C GLU A 110 -2.71 -9.38 -4.61
N ALA A 111 -1.68 -9.09 -3.82
CA ALA A 111 -0.29 -9.26 -4.21
C ALA A 111 0.11 -10.75 -4.34
N ALA A 112 -0.40 -11.61 -3.45
CA ALA A 112 -0.21 -13.07 -3.54
C ALA A 112 -0.87 -13.64 -4.80
N ILE A 113 -2.12 -13.27 -5.05
CA ILE A 113 -2.87 -13.72 -6.23
C ILE A 113 -2.20 -13.23 -7.53
N ALA A 114 -1.75 -11.97 -7.57
CA ALA A 114 -1.04 -11.45 -8.73
C ALA A 114 0.24 -12.26 -9.02
N ARG A 115 0.98 -12.65 -7.98
CA ARG A 115 2.18 -13.48 -8.11
C ARG A 115 1.86 -14.90 -8.54
N GLU A 116 0.79 -15.49 -8.02
CA GLU A 116 0.28 -16.79 -8.43
C GLU A 116 -0.07 -16.85 -9.92
N LEU A 117 -0.64 -15.76 -10.44
CA LEU A 117 -0.98 -15.57 -11.86
C LEU A 117 0.20 -15.16 -12.74
N GLY A 118 1.37 -14.88 -12.16
CA GLY A 118 2.54 -14.39 -12.90
C GLY A 118 2.40 -12.96 -13.44
N LEU A 119 1.51 -12.16 -12.85
CA LEU A 119 1.30 -10.77 -13.22
C LEU A 119 2.33 -9.87 -12.55
N SER A 120 2.79 -8.85 -13.27
CA SER A 120 3.55 -7.76 -12.64
C SER A 120 2.64 -6.93 -11.76
N TYR A 121 3.02 -6.75 -10.50
CA TYR A 121 2.24 -6.02 -9.51
C TYR A 121 3.07 -4.92 -8.87
N ALA A 122 2.48 -3.73 -8.70
CA ALA A 122 3.03 -2.62 -7.95
C ALA A 122 1.87 -1.81 -7.36
N ARG A 123 2.12 -1.17 -6.23
CA ARG A 123 1.16 -0.36 -5.47
C ARG A 123 1.69 1.06 -5.35
N LEU A 124 0.74 1.99 -5.50
CA LEU A 124 0.89 3.39 -5.16
C LEU A 124 0.05 3.64 -3.91
N ALA A 125 0.70 3.94 -2.80
CA ALA A 125 0.03 4.17 -1.52
C ALA A 125 -0.29 5.66 -1.35
N LEU A 126 -1.55 5.95 -1.06
CA LEU A 126 -2.00 7.31 -0.77
C LEU A 126 -2.06 7.54 0.74
N ILE A 127 -1.22 8.47 1.21
CA ILE A 127 -1.21 8.86 2.62
C ILE A 127 -2.21 9.97 2.85
N VAL A 128 -3.28 9.65 3.59
CA VAL A 128 -4.38 10.59 3.85
C VAL A 128 -4.48 11.04 5.30
N ASN A 129 -3.78 10.40 6.23
CA ASN A 129 -3.69 10.84 7.61
C ASN A 129 -2.44 10.30 8.31
N ARG A 130 -2.11 10.92 9.44
CA ARG A 130 -1.20 10.31 10.42
C ARG A 130 -1.94 9.20 11.16
N ALA A 131 -1.28 8.07 11.38
CA ALA A 131 -1.87 6.90 12.03
C ALA A 131 -2.53 7.23 13.39
N ALA A 132 -3.41 6.35 13.87
CA ALA A 132 -4.16 6.59 15.10
C ALA A 132 -3.26 6.95 16.29
N GLY A 133 -3.58 8.05 16.96
CA GLY A 133 -2.79 8.58 18.09
C GLY A 133 -1.48 9.29 17.70
N ARG A 134 -1.24 9.53 16.40
CA ARG A 134 -0.02 10.22 15.91
C ARG A 134 -0.29 11.58 15.25
N GLY A 135 -1.55 11.96 15.06
CA GLY A 135 -1.95 13.24 14.48
C GLY A 135 -2.34 14.29 15.53
N ASP A 136 -2.30 15.56 15.12
CA ASP A 136 -2.70 16.71 15.96
C ASP A 136 -4.21 17.00 15.90
N VAL A 137 -4.92 16.34 14.98
CA VAL A 137 -6.37 16.49 14.76
C VAL A 137 -7.06 15.12 14.81
N PRO A 138 -8.38 15.06 15.04
CA PRO A 138 -9.14 13.81 14.94
C PRO A 138 -8.92 13.11 13.59
N ILE A 139 -8.76 11.78 13.63
CA ILE A 139 -8.34 11.00 12.45
C ILE A 139 -9.28 11.14 11.25
N HIS A 140 -10.59 11.22 11.48
CA HIS A 140 -11.57 11.39 10.42
C HIS A 140 -11.47 12.76 9.75
N GLU A 141 -11.18 13.81 10.52
CA GLU A 141 -10.99 15.15 9.98
C GLU A 141 -9.71 15.23 9.12
N ASP A 142 -8.62 14.59 9.54
CA ASP A 142 -7.38 14.51 8.72
C ASP A 142 -7.64 13.76 7.41
N VAL A 143 -8.36 12.63 7.47
CA VAL A 143 -8.73 11.86 6.28
C VAL A 143 -9.56 12.70 5.31
N GLU A 144 -10.63 13.34 5.79
CA GLU A 144 -11.52 14.15 4.95
C GLU A 144 -10.78 15.32 4.30
N ALA A 145 -9.91 15.99 5.06
CA ALA A 145 -9.13 17.13 4.56
C ALA A 145 -8.14 16.75 3.45
N ASN A 146 -7.56 15.55 3.48
CA ASN A 146 -6.48 15.16 2.57
C ASN A 146 -6.89 14.21 1.45
N THR A 147 -8.02 13.50 1.57
CA THR A 147 -8.43 12.46 0.61
C THR A 147 -8.52 13.00 -0.82
N ARG A 148 -9.16 14.15 -1.02
CA ARG A 148 -9.31 14.73 -2.36
C ARG A 148 -7.97 15.11 -2.99
N LEU A 149 -7.10 15.76 -2.23
CA LEU A 149 -5.78 16.14 -2.71
C LEU A 149 -4.92 14.92 -3.04
N ALA A 150 -4.95 13.89 -2.19
CA ALA A 150 -4.24 12.64 -2.42
C ALA A 150 -4.73 11.95 -3.70
N TRP A 151 -6.06 11.92 -3.90
CA TRP A 151 -6.67 11.37 -5.10
C TRP A 151 -6.25 12.11 -6.38
N ASP A 152 -6.33 13.45 -6.38
CA ASP A 152 -5.97 14.26 -7.54
C ASP A 152 -4.49 14.06 -7.92
N ARG A 153 -3.60 13.94 -6.93
CA ARG A 153 -2.18 13.62 -7.13
C ARG A 153 -1.99 12.22 -7.72
N ALA A 154 -2.67 11.21 -7.19
CA ALA A 154 -2.61 9.84 -7.73
C ALA A 154 -3.06 9.80 -9.19
N MET A 155 -4.19 10.42 -9.50
CA MET A 155 -4.71 10.43 -10.87
C MET A 155 -3.77 11.16 -11.83
N HIS A 156 -3.18 12.28 -11.40
CA HIS A 156 -2.19 12.99 -12.20
C HIS A 156 -0.94 12.12 -12.47
N LEU A 157 -0.43 11.43 -11.43
CA LEU A 157 0.69 10.50 -11.56
C LEU A 157 0.35 9.36 -12.51
N LEU A 158 -0.81 8.71 -12.33
CA LEU A 158 -1.23 7.60 -13.18
C LEU A 158 -1.42 8.03 -14.65
N GLN A 159 -1.92 9.24 -14.89
CA GLN A 159 -1.98 9.79 -16.23
C GLN A 159 -0.58 9.89 -16.84
N ARG A 160 0.40 10.45 -16.11
CA ARG A 160 1.80 10.51 -16.57
C ARG A 160 2.42 9.14 -16.77
N PHE A 161 2.06 8.17 -15.94
CA PHE A 161 2.53 6.80 -16.06
C PHE A 161 2.08 6.18 -17.39
N PHE A 162 0.79 6.28 -17.74
CA PHE A 162 0.27 5.71 -18.99
C PHE A 162 0.70 6.49 -20.25
N GLU A 163 1.05 7.77 -20.12
CA GLU A 163 1.63 8.55 -21.23
C GLU A 163 3.08 8.13 -21.55
N GLN A 164 3.76 7.43 -20.63
CA GLN A 164 5.17 7.04 -20.74
C GLN A 164 5.40 5.53 -20.88
N ALA A 165 4.35 4.72 -20.74
CA ALA A 165 4.39 3.26 -20.83
C ALA A 165 4.21 2.79 -22.28
#